data_AF-A0AAQ3K0D4-F1
#
_entry.id   AF-A0AAQ3K0D4-F1
#
_cell.length_a   1.000
_cell.length_b   1.000
_cell.length_c   1.000
_cell.angle_alpha   90.00
_cell.angle_beta   90.00
_cell.angle_gamma   90.00
#
_symmetry.space_group_name_H-M   'P 1'
#
loop_
_entity.id
_entity.type
_entity.pdbx_description
1 polymer ?
#
loop_
_entity_poly.entity_id
_entity_poly.type
_entity_poly.pdbx_seq_one_letter_code
_entity_poly.pdbx_strand_id
1 'polypeptide(L)'
;MWFIPLHFSFAFVFLLQRFQQCQLKNSVIAYVSAAALVVHALVRWVCVSKLQFGLIGTMLTLNFSWWVSILGLFGYVTCEGCPDTWKGFSMEAFTGLWEFLRLSAAFGVML
;
A
#
# COMPACT_ATOMS: atom_id res chain seq x y z
N MET A 1 11.83 -9.32 -13.44
CA MET A 1 11.96 -9.84 -12.05
C MET A 1 11.81 -8.74 -11.00
N TRP A 2 12.51 -7.60 -11.12
CA TRP A 2 12.48 -6.50 -10.14
C TRP A 2 11.12 -5.83 -9.87
N PHE A 3 10.13 -6.03 -10.73
CA PHE A 3 8.77 -5.51 -10.55
C PHE A 3 7.82 -6.46 -9.81
N ILE A 4 8.22 -7.71 -9.54
CA ILE A 4 7.36 -8.66 -8.82
C ILE A 4 6.95 -8.11 -7.44
N PRO A 5 7.87 -7.56 -6.61
CA PRO A 5 7.50 -7.01 -5.31
C PRO A 5 6.57 -5.78 -5.42
N LEU A 6 6.68 -5.02 -6.51
CA LEU A 6 5.81 -3.87 -6.79
C LEU A 6 4.36 -4.33 -6.97
N HIS A 7 4.14 -5.34 -7.81
CA HIS A 7 2.77 -5.83 -8.05
C HIS A 7 2.16 -6.42 -6.78
N PHE A 8 2.97 -7.13 -5.98
CA PHE A 8 2.52 -7.65 -4.69
C PHE A 8 2.12 -6.53 -3.73
N SER A 9 2.84 -5.40 -3.75
CA SER A 9 2.53 -4.23 -2.93
C SER A 9 1.12 -3.68 -3.19
N PHE A 10 0.64 -3.73 -4.44
CA PHE A 10 -0.68 -3.22 -4.81
C PHE A 10 -1.82 -3.98 -4.14
N ALA A 11 -1.67 -5.29 -3.94
CA ALA A 11 -2.66 -6.08 -3.21
C ALA A 11 -2.90 -5.53 -1.80
N PHE A 12 -1.85 -5.06 -1.12
CA PHE A 12 -1.96 -4.47 0.22
C PHE A 12 -2.39 -3.02 0.18
N VAL A 13 -1.75 -2.20 -0.66
CA VAL A 13 -1.98 -0.75 -0.66
C VAL A 13 -3.43 -0.42 -1.01
N PHE A 14 -4.02 -1.12 -1.99
CA PHE A 14 -5.41 -0.88 -2.39
C PHE A 14 -6.40 -1.33 -1.32
N LEU A 15 -6.15 -2.47 -0.66
CA LEU A 15 -6.99 -2.93 0.44
C LEU A 15 -6.92 -1.98 1.64
N LEU A 16 -5.73 -1.53 2.02
CA LEU A 16 -5.54 -0.60 3.13
C LEU A 16 -6.13 0.78 2.84
N GLN A 17 -5.97 1.29 1.61
CA GLN A 17 -6.63 2.52 1.18
C GLN A 17 -8.14 2.38 1.24
N ARG A 18 -8.69 1.29 0.71
CA ARG A 18 -10.14 1.05 0.72
C ARG A 18 -10.67 0.93 2.15
N PHE A 19 -9.94 0.24 3.03
CA PHE A 19 -10.27 0.14 4.45
C PHE A 19 -10.40 1.52 5.11
N GLN A 20 -9.42 2.40 4.92
CA GLN A 20 -9.47 3.76 5.47
C GLN A 20 -10.54 4.64 4.80
N GLN A 21 -10.76 4.48 3.49
CA GLN A 21 -11.80 5.21 2.75
C GLN A 21 -13.21 4.88 3.25
N CYS A 22 -13.51 3.61 3.51
CA CYS A 22 -14.79 3.18 4.08
C CYS A 22 -15.06 3.77 5.47
N GLN A 23 -14.01 4.22 6.18
CA GLN A 23 -14.10 4.87 7.49
C GLN A 23 -14.01 6.40 7.42
N LEU A 24 -14.07 6.99 6.22
CA LEU A 24 -13.90 8.44 5.98
C LEU A 24 -12.54 9.01 6.43
N LYS A 25 -11.51 8.17 6.57
CA LYS A 25 -10.15 8.58 7.00
C LYS A 25 -9.24 8.93 5.81
N ASN A 26 -9.80 9.58 4.78
CA ASN A 26 -9.04 9.93 3.57
C ASN A 26 -7.88 10.92 3.83
N SER A 27 -7.97 11.71 4.91
CA SER A 27 -6.86 12.58 5.34
C SER A 27 -5.60 11.79 5.68
N VAL A 28 -5.72 10.61 6.31
CA VAL A 28 -4.58 9.73 6.62
C VAL A 28 -3.91 9.24 5.34
N ILE A 29 -4.71 8.83 4.35
CA ILE A 29 -4.20 8.42 3.04
C ILE A 29 -3.42 9.55 2.39
N ALA A 30 -3.93 10.78 2.46
CA ALA A 30 -3.27 11.96 1.91
C ALA A 30 -1.92 12.23 2.59
N TYR A 31 -1.87 12.22 3.93
CA TYR A 31 -0.63 12.43 4.68
C TYR A 31 0.40 11.33 4.42
N VAL A 32 0.01 10.06 4.40
CA VAL A 32 0.92 8.94 4.10
C VAL A 32 1.42 9.03 2.66
N SER A 33 0.56 9.38 1.71
CA SER A 33 0.95 9.56 0.31
C SER A 33 1.94 10.72 0.12
N ALA A 34 1.72 11.84 0.82
CA ALA A 34 2.64 12.96 0.82
C ALA A 34 4.01 12.59 1.42
N ALA A 35 4.03 11.89 2.55
CA ALA A 35 5.26 11.39 3.16
C ALA A 35 6.01 10.41 2.23
N ALA A 36 5.28 9.47 1.62
CA ALA A 36 5.86 8.53 0.66
C ALA A 36 6.45 9.23 -0.57
N LEU A 37 5.82 10.31 -1.06
CA LEU A 37 6.35 11.13 -2.16
C LEU A 37 7.67 11.82 -1.78
N VAL A 38 7.76 12.39 -0.58
CA VAL A 38 8.99 13.00 -0.07
C VAL A 38 10.10 11.95 0.03
N VAL A 39 9.80 10.79 0.61
CA VAL A 39 10.75 9.68 0.70
C VAL A 39 11.18 9.21 -0.69
N HIS A 40 10.24 9.06 -1.63
CA HIS A 40 10.54 8.67 -3.01
C HIS A 40 11.49 9.67 -3.67
N ALA A 41 11.24 10.98 -3.55
CA ALA A 41 12.07 12.01 -4.13
C ALA A 41 13.50 11.98 -3.56
N LEU A 42 13.64 11.82 -2.23
CA LEU A 42 14.93 11.72 -1.56
C LEU A 42 15.71 10.47 -2.00
N VAL A 43 15.07 9.30 -1.96
CA VAL A 43 15.70 8.03 -2.35
C VAL A 43 16.07 8.06 -3.83
N ARG A 44 15.20 8.60 -4.71
CA ARG A 44 15.50 8.74 -6.13
C ARG A 44 16.70 9.63 -6.35
N TRP A 45 16.79 10.77 -5.68
CA TRP A 45 17.93 11.68 -5.79
C TRP A 45 19.24 11.00 -5.39
N VAL A 46 19.24 10.25 -4.29
CA VAL A 46 20.44 9.51 -3.85
C VAL A 46 20.78 8.38 -4.82
N CYS A 47 19.85 7.46 -5.09
CA CYS A 47 20.11 6.24 -5.86
C CYS A 47 20.38 6.51 -7.35
N VAL A 48 19.69 7.48 -7.93
CA VAL A 48 19.78 7.76 -9.37
C VAL A 48 20.80 8.87 -9.65
N SER A 49 20.73 10.00 -8.94
CA SER A 49 21.62 11.13 -9.23
C SER A 49 23.01 10.97 -8.62
N LYS A 50 23.13 10.47 -7.37
CA LYS A 50 24.43 10.35 -6.71
C LYS A 50 25.11 9.00 -6.98
N LEU A 51 24.39 7.90 -6.78
CA LEU A 51 24.94 6.55 -6.89
C LEU A 51 24.93 6.00 -8.32
N GLN A 52 24.26 6.68 -9.26
CA GLN A 52 24.24 6.33 -10.68
C GLN A 52 23.86 4.86 -10.95
N PHE A 53 23.01 4.27 -10.11
CA PHE A 53 22.56 2.87 -10.24
C PHE A 53 21.66 2.59 -11.46
N GLY A 54 21.45 3.60 -12.32
CA GLY A 54 20.73 3.49 -13.58
C GLY A 54 19.30 2.96 -13.42
N LEU A 55 18.92 2.05 -14.30
CA LEU A 55 17.58 1.47 -14.35
C LEU A 55 17.24 0.65 -13.09
N ILE A 56 18.22 -0.09 -12.55
CA ILE A 56 18.03 -0.93 -11.36
C ILE A 56 17.74 -0.05 -10.13
N GLY A 57 18.50 1.04 -9.95
CA GLY A 57 18.26 2.00 -8.88
C GLY A 57 16.87 2.64 -8.95
N THR A 58 16.39 2.91 -10.17
CA THR A 58 15.05 3.47 -10.39
C THR A 58 13.95 2.47 -10.01
N MET A 59 14.07 1.21 -10.43
CA MET A 59 13.11 0.16 -10.08
C MET A 59 13.08 -0.12 -8.57
N LEU A 60 14.24 -0.14 -7.91
CA LEU A 60 14.33 -0.35 -6.47
C LEU A 60 13.68 0.81 -5.69
N THR A 61 13.95 2.06 -6.11
CA THR A 61 13.35 3.25 -5.51
C THR A 61 11.83 3.23 -5.61
N LEU A 62 11.30 2.84 -6.77
CA LEU A 62 9.86 2.69 -6.99
C LEU A 62 9.28 1.65 -6.04
N ASN A 63 9.83 0.44 -6.00
CA ASN A 63 9.41 -0.62 -5.09
C ASN A 63 9.40 -0.14 -3.63
N PHE A 64 10.50 0.44 -3.17
CA PHE A 64 10.65 0.92 -1.80
C PHE A 64 9.55 1.90 -1.40
N SER A 65 9.18 2.81 -2.31
CA SER A 65 8.20 3.85 -2.02
C SER A 65 6.79 3.30 -1.83
N TRP A 66 6.41 2.27 -2.59
CA TRP A 66 5.12 1.59 -2.39
C TRP A 66 5.07 0.83 -1.07
N TRP A 67 6.17 0.18 -0.69
CA TRP A 67 6.27 -0.48 0.62
C TRP A 67 6.23 0.51 1.78
N VAL A 68 6.81 1.70 1.64
CA VAL A 68 6.67 2.78 2.63
C VAL A 68 5.20 3.17 2.82
N SER A 69 4.43 3.30 1.73
CA SER A 69 2.99 3.57 1.82
C SER A 69 2.23 2.46 2.56
N ILE A 70 2.56 1.18 2.30
CA ILE A 70 1.95 0.05 3.03
C ILE A 70 2.25 0.16 4.52
N LEU A 71 3.52 0.36 4.90
CA LEU A 71 3.91 0.47 6.30
C LEU A 71 3.23 1.66 6.99
N GLY A 72 3.10 2.80 6.32
CA GLY A 72 2.42 3.97 6.86
C GLY A 72 0.92 3.73 7.09
N LEU A 73 0.22 3.17 6.09
CA LEU A 73 -1.22 2.90 6.20
C LEU A 73 -1.51 1.79 7.21
N PHE A 74 -0.75 0.70 7.18
CA PHE A 74 -0.91 -0.42 8.10
C PHE A 74 -0.53 -0.02 9.53
N GLY A 75 0.57 0.71 9.69
CA GLY A 75 1.00 1.25 10.98
C GLY A 75 -0.06 2.15 11.61
N TYR A 76 -0.74 2.99 10.83
CA TYR A 76 -1.87 3.77 11.34
C TYR A 76 -3.00 2.87 11.86
N VAL A 77 -3.33 1.79 11.14
CA VAL A 77 -4.39 0.85 11.56
C VAL A 77 -4.02 0.12 12.85
N THR A 78 -2.76 -0.34 12.98
CA THR A 78 -2.32 -1.12 14.14
C THR A 78 -1.96 -0.27 15.36
N CYS A 79 -1.49 0.96 15.19
CA CYS A 79 -1.18 1.91 16.27
C CYS A 79 -2.42 2.68 16.73
N GLU A 80 -3.51 1.97 17.03
CA GLU A 80 -4.76 2.52 17.58
C GLU A 80 -5.46 3.57 16.70
N GLY A 81 -5.11 3.70 15.42
CA GLY A 81 -5.77 4.65 14.52
C GLY A 81 -7.18 4.19 14.13
N CYS A 82 -7.53 2.91 14.31
CA CYS A 82 -8.84 2.33 13.98
C CYS A 82 -9.34 1.32 15.05
N PRO A 83 -9.55 1.72 16.32
CA PRO A 83 -9.80 0.79 17.41
C PRO A 83 -11.17 0.09 17.31
N ASP A 84 -12.15 0.71 16.67
CA ASP A 84 -13.51 0.15 16.55
C ASP A 84 -13.61 -0.90 15.44
N THR A 85 -12.77 -0.80 14.40
CA THR A 85 -12.83 -1.66 13.21
C THR A 85 -11.67 -2.63 13.10
N TRP A 86 -10.56 -2.39 13.81
CA TRP A 86 -9.41 -3.27 13.85
C TRP A 86 -9.21 -3.80 15.27
N LYS A 87 -9.42 -5.11 15.44
CA LYS A 87 -9.15 -5.85 16.69
C LYS A 87 -7.97 -6.82 16.57
N GLY A 88 -7.21 -6.71 15.48
CA GLY A 88 -6.15 -7.66 15.13
C GLY A 88 -6.62 -8.78 14.22
N PHE A 89 -5.72 -9.72 13.94
CA PHE A 89 -6.01 -10.87 13.10
C PHE A 89 -6.82 -11.93 13.87
N SER A 90 -7.86 -12.44 13.22
CA SER A 90 -8.73 -13.53 13.69
C SER A 90 -9.01 -14.48 12.52
N MET A 91 -9.37 -15.73 12.80
CA MET A 91 -9.83 -16.67 11.76
C MET A 91 -11.08 -16.18 11.03
N GLU A 92 -11.88 -15.33 11.68
CA GLU A 92 -13.02 -14.65 11.07
C GLU A 92 -12.64 -13.76 9.89
N ALA A 93 -11.40 -13.25 9.85
CA ALA A 93 -10.91 -12.46 8.71
C ALA A 93 -10.87 -13.24 7.39
N PHE A 94 -10.92 -14.58 7.45
CA PHE A 94 -10.81 -15.45 6.29
C PHE A 94 -12.15 -16.06 5.83
N THR A 95 -13.24 -15.90 6.58
CA THR A 95 -14.53 -16.55 6.28
C THR A 95 -15.25 -15.97 5.05
N GLY A 96 -14.96 -14.71 4.69
CA GLY A 96 -15.60 -14.01 3.56
C GLY A 96 -14.81 -13.97 2.24
N LEU A 97 -13.64 -14.64 2.17
CA LEU A 97 -12.72 -14.52 1.03
C LEU A 97 -13.33 -14.96 -0.31
N TRP A 98 -14.10 -16.05 -0.32
CA TRP A 98 -14.67 -16.58 -1.57
C TRP A 98 -15.68 -15.61 -2.20
N GLU A 99 -16.60 -15.08 -1.39
CA GLU A 99 -17.58 -14.09 -1.87
C GLU A 99 -16.91 -12.78 -2.28
N PHE A 100 -15.88 -12.33 -1.55
CA PHE A 100 -15.06 -11.19 -1.95
C PHE A 100 -14.40 -11.40 -3.33
N LEU A 101 -13.84 -12.58 -3.58
CA LEU A 101 -13.21 -12.92 -4.87
C LEU A 101 -14.24 -12.96 -6.00
N ARG A 102 -15.41 -13.56 -5.76
CA ARG A 102 -16.51 -13.60 -6.73
C ARG A 102 -16.99 -12.20 -7.10
N LEU A 103 -17.21 -11.34 -6.11
CA LEU A 103 -17.60 -9.95 -6.34
C LEU A 103 -16.50 -9.18 -7.07
N SER A 104 -15.24 -9.33 -6.66
CA SER A 104 -14.10 -8.67 -7.31
C SER A 104 -13.94 -9.09 -8.78
N ALA A 105 -14.15 -10.38 -9.09
CA ALA A 105 -14.14 -10.87 -10.46
C ALA A 105 -15.28 -10.26 -11.29
N ALA A 106 -16.49 -10.15 -10.72
CA ALA A 106 -17.62 -9.51 -11.39
C ALA A 106 -17.34 -8.02 -11.69
N PHE A 107 -16.79 -7.27 -10.73
CA PHE A 107 -16.38 -5.88 -10.96
C PHE A 107 -15.27 -5.76 -12.01
N GLY A 108 -14.34 -6.72 -12.05
CA GLY A 108 -13.26 -6.74 -13.05
C GLY A 108 -13.75 -6.97 -14.47
N VAL A 109 -14.85 -7.72 -14.67
CA VAL A 109 -15.47 -7.94 -16.00
C VAL A 109 -16.31 -6.73 -16.45
N MET A 110 -16.85 -5.97 -15.50
CA MET A 110 -17.65 -4.78 -15.79
C MET A 110 -16.81 -3.57 -16.25
N LEU A 111 -15.49 -3.62 -16.05
CA LEU A 111 -14.53 -2.61 -16.49
C LEU A 111 -14.04 -2.92 -17.92
#